data_AF-A0A7K0LYS7-F1
#
_entry.id   AF-A0A7K0LYS7-F1
#
_cell.length_a   1.000
_cell.length_b   1.000
_cell.length_c   1.000
_cell.angle_alpha   90.00
_cell.angle_beta   90.00
_cell.angle_gamma   90.00
#
_symmetry.space_group_name_H-M   'P 1'
#
loop_
_entity.id
_entity.type
_entity.pdbx_description
1 polymer ?
#
loop_
_entity_poly.entity_id
_entity_poly.type
_entity_poly.pdbx_seq_one_letter_code
_entity_poly.pdbx_strand_id
1 'polypeptide(L)'
;MKLLPNLDCFLISDIDLSKYDSVAIPISKSDSKAELSNPKTNKVIEKYFKTDLADLLSNWPDATGKAGELLEMPITVSGEKLSRIYFVGVGENTPEDLRKAGTALARKVKNSGSAILNTLVTTKQSARSHAVAIVLASYSWSQKSPPPKDLKAASFTFAGKFESEVSDALLLAEGVWLARDLIHTPSNIKNPLWIAEQAKAQVNKVKSSALKIEVKSGAGLAKFGGLLAVGNSAPKPGPRLVQVSYEPRGSKNWPHVVLVGKGITFDTGGVSLKRPYEH
;
A
#
# COMPACT_ATOMS: atom_id res chain seq x y z
N MET A 1 -13.62 -3.14 7.62
CA MET A 1 -13.68 -3.15 6.14
C MET A 1 -12.32 -2.70 5.63
N LYS A 2 -11.68 -3.46 4.72
CA LYS A 2 -10.42 -3.04 4.10
C LYS A 2 -10.76 -2.19 2.88
N LEU A 3 -10.31 -0.95 2.88
CA LEU A 3 -10.54 0.00 1.80
C LEU A 3 -9.27 0.09 0.98
N LEU A 4 -9.06 -0.93 0.12
CA LEU A 4 -7.96 -0.93 -0.82
C LEU A 4 -8.21 0.20 -1.84
N PRO A 5 -7.27 1.14 -2.01
CA PRO A 5 -7.44 2.19 -2.99
C PRO A 5 -7.47 1.59 -4.40
N ASN A 6 -8.32 2.14 -5.25
CA ASN A 6 -8.30 1.80 -6.67
C ASN A 6 -7.16 2.58 -7.34
N LEU A 7 -6.36 1.91 -8.16
CA LEU A 7 -5.31 2.54 -8.94
C LEU A 7 -5.60 2.35 -10.43
N ASP A 8 -5.53 3.44 -11.19
CA ASP A 8 -5.73 3.44 -12.63
C ASP A 8 -4.67 4.33 -13.30
N CYS A 9 -4.56 4.30 -14.63
CA CYS A 9 -3.71 5.22 -15.38
C CYS A 9 -4.28 5.52 -16.76
N PHE A 10 -4.13 6.78 -17.20
CA PHE A 10 -4.53 7.22 -18.53
C PHE A 10 -3.43 8.02 -19.19
N LEU A 11 -3.46 8.02 -20.52
CA LEU A 11 -2.71 8.99 -21.31
C LEU A 11 -3.08 10.42 -20.92
N ILE A 12 -2.09 11.30 -20.92
CA ILE A 12 -2.28 12.72 -20.58
C ILE A 12 -3.33 13.38 -21.50
N SER A 13 -3.44 12.94 -22.76
CA SER A 13 -4.44 13.42 -23.74
C SER A 13 -5.87 13.06 -23.38
N ASP A 14 -6.07 12.01 -22.59
CA ASP A 14 -7.38 11.39 -22.34
C ASP A 14 -7.90 11.76 -20.93
N ILE A 15 -7.19 12.66 -20.24
CA ILE A 15 -7.56 13.14 -18.91
C ILE A 15 -8.79 14.03 -19.01
N ASP A 16 -9.88 13.56 -18.43
CA ASP A 16 -11.10 14.33 -18.19
C ASP A 16 -11.13 14.74 -16.70
N LEU A 17 -10.81 16.00 -16.42
CA LEU A 17 -10.69 16.54 -15.06
C LEU A 17 -12.03 16.55 -14.29
N SER A 18 -13.17 16.52 -15.00
CA SER A 18 -14.50 16.55 -14.40
C SER A 18 -14.83 15.30 -13.56
N LYS A 19 -14.09 14.20 -13.80
CA LYS A 19 -14.25 12.92 -13.10
C LYS A 19 -13.60 12.87 -11.71
N TYR A 20 -12.76 13.85 -11.38
CA TYR A 20 -11.94 13.84 -10.17
C TYR A 20 -12.44 14.85 -9.12
N ASP A 21 -12.30 14.49 -7.85
CA ASP A 21 -12.56 15.39 -6.73
C ASP A 21 -11.36 16.31 -6.47
N SER A 22 -10.16 15.85 -6.83
CA SER A 22 -8.91 16.57 -6.61
C SER A 22 -7.81 16.22 -7.62
N VAL A 23 -6.82 17.11 -7.75
CA VAL A 23 -5.62 16.91 -8.57
C VAL A 23 -4.38 17.08 -7.69
N ALA A 24 -3.41 16.17 -7.81
CA ALA A 24 -2.11 16.25 -7.15
C ALA A 24 -1.02 16.69 -8.12
N ILE A 25 -0.44 17.85 -7.86
CA ILE A 25 0.52 18.56 -8.73
C ILE A 25 1.90 18.57 -8.04
N PRO A 26 2.98 18.19 -8.72
CA PRO A 26 4.27 18.05 -8.07
C PRO A 26 4.99 19.39 -7.97
N ILE A 27 5.50 19.72 -6.77
CA ILE A 27 6.41 20.84 -6.54
C ILE A 27 7.80 20.33 -6.18
N SER A 28 8.82 20.80 -6.89
CA SER A 28 10.22 20.42 -6.67
C SER A 28 10.95 21.46 -5.83
N LYS A 29 12.03 21.02 -5.19
CA LYS A 29 12.95 21.91 -4.47
C LYS A 29 13.77 22.73 -5.47
N SER A 30 13.74 24.05 -5.36
CA SER A 30 14.65 25.00 -6.02
C SER A 30 15.38 25.84 -4.96
N ASP A 31 16.48 26.49 -5.33
CA ASP A 31 17.45 27.10 -4.39
C ASP A 31 16.87 28.22 -3.51
N SER A 32 15.69 28.75 -3.85
CA SER A 32 15.05 29.83 -3.08
C SER A 32 13.54 29.67 -2.84
N LYS A 33 12.81 28.90 -3.66
CA LYS A 33 11.35 28.66 -3.52
C LYS A 33 10.96 27.30 -4.09
N ALA A 34 9.77 26.80 -3.77
CA ALA A 34 9.19 25.66 -4.48
C ALA A 34 8.76 26.04 -5.90
N GLU A 35 9.01 25.15 -6.86
CA GLU A 35 8.62 25.34 -8.27
C GLU A 35 7.76 24.18 -8.76
N LEU A 36 6.85 24.48 -9.68
CA LEU A 36 6.06 23.44 -10.34
C LEU A 36 6.96 22.55 -11.19
N SER A 37 6.80 21.25 -11.04
CA SER A 37 7.45 20.26 -11.90
C SER A 37 6.41 19.61 -12.82
N ASN A 38 6.85 18.92 -13.87
CA ASN A 38 6.00 18.28 -14.89
C ASN A 38 5.17 19.27 -15.76
N PRO A 39 5.81 20.06 -16.64
CA PRO A 39 5.13 21.09 -17.43
C PRO A 39 4.07 20.56 -18.40
N LYS A 40 4.14 19.29 -18.81
CA LYS A 40 3.17 18.69 -19.75
C LYS A 40 1.78 18.57 -19.13
N THR A 41 1.70 18.07 -17.90
CA THR A 41 0.43 17.95 -17.17
C THR A 41 -0.05 19.30 -16.68
N ASN A 42 0.87 20.18 -16.26
CA ASN A 42 0.51 21.52 -15.76
C ASN A 42 -0.24 22.33 -16.83
N LYS A 43 0.23 22.31 -18.09
CA LYS A 43 -0.48 22.97 -19.20
C LYS A 43 -1.91 22.48 -19.42
N VAL A 44 -2.16 21.18 -19.25
CA VAL A 44 -3.51 20.60 -19.39
C VAL A 44 -4.41 21.10 -18.26
N ILE A 45 -3.87 21.13 -17.04
CA ILE A 45 -4.56 21.57 -15.83
C ILE A 45 -4.84 23.09 -15.87
N GLU A 46 -3.85 23.91 -16.24
CA GLU A 46 -3.97 25.36 -16.40
C GLU A 46 -5.02 25.73 -17.45
N LYS A 47 -5.04 25.03 -18.59
CA LYS A 47 -6.05 25.22 -19.64
C LYS A 47 -7.46 24.94 -19.13
N TYR A 48 -7.61 23.96 -18.26
CA TYR A 48 -8.89 23.57 -17.69
C TYR A 48 -9.40 24.60 -16.67
N PHE A 49 -8.54 24.98 -15.70
CA PHE A 49 -8.90 25.97 -14.69
C PHE A 49 -8.88 27.41 -15.20
N LYS A 50 -8.35 27.66 -16.40
CA LYS A 50 -8.11 28.99 -16.97
C LYS A 50 -7.35 29.89 -15.99
N THR A 51 -6.42 29.29 -15.24
CA THR A 51 -5.66 29.93 -14.16
C THR A 51 -4.23 29.39 -14.18
N ASP A 52 -3.26 30.26 -13.89
CA ASP A 52 -1.86 29.88 -13.77
C ASP A 52 -1.62 29.17 -12.43
N LEU A 53 -1.07 27.95 -12.49
CA LEU A 53 -0.76 27.18 -11.28
C LEU A 53 0.37 27.82 -10.47
N ALA A 54 1.27 28.57 -11.09
CA ALA A 54 2.37 29.25 -10.40
C ALA A 54 1.83 30.42 -9.55
N ASP A 55 0.84 31.15 -10.06
CA ASP A 55 0.13 32.17 -9.30
C ASP A 55 -0.59 31.56 -8.09
N LEU A 56 -1.21 30.39 -8.28
CA LEU A 56 -1.83 29.66 -7.17
C LEU A 56 -0.82 29.19 -6.12
N LEU A 57 0.34 28.69 -6.54
CA LEU A 57 1.42 28.29 -5.65
C LEU A 57 2.02 29.48 -4.88
N SER A 58 1.98 30.69 -5.44
CA SER A 58 2.50 31.91 -4.80
C SER A 58 1.82 32.25 -3.46
N ASN A 59 0.63 31.70 -3.20
CA ASN A 59 -0.05 31.80 -1.90
C ASN A 59 0.73 31.11 -0.75
N TRP A 60 1.74 30.29 -1.06
CA TRP A 60 2.64 29.65 -0.10
C TRP A 60 4.09 30.07 -0.37
N PRO A 61 4.50 31.30 0.01
CA PRO A 61 5.87 31.77 -0.21
C PRO A 61 6.92 30.95 0.57
N ASP A 62 6.51 30.28 1.65
CA ASP A 62 7.36 29.43 2.49
C ASP A 62 7.45 27.97 2.01
N ALA A 63 6.79 27.63 0.89
CA ALA A 63 6.82 26.29 0.32
C ALA A 63 8.25 25.89 -0.06
N THR A 64 8.68 24.70 0.39
CA THR A 64 10.07 24.26 0.21
C THR A 64 10.28 23.25 -0.91
N GLY A 65 9.21 22.59 -1.38
CA GLY A 65 9.27 21.49 -2.34
C GLY A 65 9.87 20.20 -1.77
N LYS A 66 10.04 20.11 -0.43
CA LYS A 66 10.63 18.95 0.22
C LYS A 66 9.74 17.72 0.03
N ALA A 67 10.37 16.56 -0.15
CA ALA A 67 9.65 15.30 -0.37
C ALA A 67 8.60 15.00 0.72
N GLY A 68 7.34 14.92 0.32
CA GLY A 68 6.21 14.68 1.22
C GLY A 68 5.59 15.92 1.87
N GLU A 69 6.10 17.12 1.59
CA GLU A 69 5.39 18.37 1.86
C GLU A 69 4.07 18.38 1.08
N LEU A 70 2.97 18.78 1.70
CA LEU A 70 1.66 18.79 1.07
C LEU A 70 0.93 20.08 1.41
N LEU A 71 0.62 20.85 0.38
CA LEU A 71 -0.17 22.07 0.46
C LEU A 71 -1.52 21.80 -0.18
N GLU A 72 -2.58 22.24 0.49
CA GLU A 72 -3.95 22.02 0.05
C GLU A 72 -4.59 23.36 -0.29
N MET A 73 -5.15 23.43 -1.49
CA MET A 73 -5.90 24.57 -1.95
C MET A 73 -7.34 24.16 -2.29
N PRO A 74 -8.35 24.71 -1.60
CA PRO A 74 -9.72 24.58 -2.06
C PRO A 74 -9.91 25.40 -3.35
N ILE A 75 -10.64 24.84 -4.29
CA ILE A 75 -11.03 25.49 -5.54
C ILE A 75 -12.52 25.29 -5.77
N THR A 76 -13.14 26.18 -6.53
CA THR A 76 -14.54 26.04 -6.93
C THR A 76 -14.61 26.21 -8.44
N VAL A 77 -14.94 25.13 -9.13
CA VAL A 77 -15.23 25.16 -10.57
C VAL A 77 -16.73 24.95 -10.74
N SER A 78 -17.40 25.93 -11.36
CA SER A 78 -18.86 25.93 -11.46
C SER A 78 -19.36 24.70 -12.23
N GLY A 79 -20.27 23.93 -11.62
CA GLY A 79 -20.86 22.73 -12.23
C GLY A 79 -20.01 21.47 -12.16
N GLU A 80 -18.87 21.49 -11.45
CA GLU A 80 -17.94 20.37 -11.41
C GLU A 80 -17.71 19.80 -10.01
N LYS A 81 -17.26 18.54 -9.98
CA LYS A 81 -16.92 17.82 -8.76
C LYS A 81 -15.56 18.24 -8.17
N LEU A 82 -14.69 18.81 -9.01
CA LEU A 82 -13.32 19.12 -8.69
C LEU A 82 -13.24 20.31 -7.71
N SER A 83 -12.80 20.02 -6.49
CA SER A 83 -12.90 20.93 -5.35
C SER A 83 -11.56 21.25 -4.69
N ARG A 84 -10.49 20.51 -5.02
CA ARG A 84 -9.19 20.63 -4.35
C ARG A 84 -8.01 20.45 -5.30
N ILE A 85 -6.96 21.23 -5.08
CA ILE A 85 -5.63 21.01 -5.63
C ILE A 85 -4.70 20.68 -4.47
N TYR A 86 -3.91 19.62 -4.64
CA TYR A 86 -2.83 19.24 -3.74
C TYR A 86 -1.49 19.54 -4.41
N PHE A 87 -0.75 20.54 -3.93
CA PHE A 87 0.65 20.68 -4.30
C PHE A 87 1.47 19.76 -3.42
N VAL A 88 2.20 18.83 -4.02
CA VAL A 88 2.93 17.78 -3.31
C VAL A 88 4.41 17.89 -3.61
N GLY A 89 5.21 18.09 -2.56
CA GLY A 89 6.66 18.13 -2.62
C GLY A 89 7.25 16.81 -3.09
N VAL A 90 7.99 16.84 -4.20
CA VAL A 90 8.68 15.68 -4.78
C VAL A 90 10.19 15.70 -4.53
N GLY A 91 10.71 16.67 -3.78
CA GLY A 91 12.13 16.76 -3.44
C GLY A 91 13.00 16.84 -4.70
N GLU A 92 13.99 15.96 -4.78
CA GLU A 92 14.89 15.81 -5.93
C GLU A 92 14.33 14.86 -7.00
N ASN A 93 13.06 14.47 -6.88
CA ASN A 93 12.36 13.56 -7.79
C ASN A 93 12.98 12.14 -7.85
N THR A 94 13.66 11.74 -6.78
CA THR A 94 14.18 10.37 -6.63
C THR A 94 13.05 9.38 -6.33
N PRO A 95 13.20 8.07 -6.59
CA PRO A 95 12.19 7.07 -6.24
C PRO A 95 11.82 7.09 -4.73
N GLU A 96 12.80 7.41 -3.89
CA GLU A 96 12.63 7.56 -2.45
C GLU A 96 11.75 8.76 -2.08
N ASP A 97 11.99 9.91 -2.72
CA ASP A 97 11.22 11.12 -2.47
C ASP A 97 9.79 11.00 -2.99
N LEU A 98 9.61 10.36 -4.15
CA LEU A 98 8.29 10.06 -4.69
C LEU A 98 7.53 9.07 -3.80
N ARG A 99 8.21 8.14 -3.13
CA ARG A 99 7.59 7.28 -2.12
C ARG A 99 7.07 8.10 -0.92
N LYS A 100 7.82 9.10 -0.46
CA LYS A 100 7.36 10.03 0.60
C LYS A 100 6.18 10.88 0.13
N ALA A 101 6.24 11.44 -1.08
CA ALA A 101 5.16 12.20 -1.71
C ALA A 101 3.86 11.38 -1.80
N GLY A 102 3.94 10.15 -2.32
CA GLY A 102 2.78 9.24 -2.40
C GLY A 102 2.23 8.86 -1.03
N THR A 103 3.10 8.69 -0.03
CA THR A 103 2.69 8.43 1.36
C THR A 103 1.92 9.62 1.95
N ALA A 104 2.39 10.85 1.74
CA ALA A 104 1.74 12.06 2.22
C ALA A 104 0.37 12.25 1.59
N LEU A 105 0.30 12.15 0.25
CA LEU A 105 -0.95 12.25 -0.50
C LEU A 105 -1.97 11.19 -0.06
N ALA A 106 -1.56 9.92 0.01
CA ALA A 106 -2.45 8.84 0.40
C ALA A 106 -2.97 8.97 1.83
N ARG A 107 -2.16 9.46 2.78
CA ARG A 107 -2.61 9.72 4.15
C ARG A 107 -3.65 10.84 4.20
N LYS A 108 -3.49 11.87 3.38
CA LYS A 108 -4.40 13.03 3.34
C LYS A 108 -5.81 12.64 2.89
N VAL A 109 -5.93 11.83 1.86
CA VAL A 109 -7.21 11.41 1.25
C VAL A 109 -7.69 10.04 1.72
N LYS A 110 -7.05 9.50 2.76
CA LYS A 110 -7.36 8.16 3.25
C LYS A 110 -8.81 8.05 3.69
N ASN A 111 -9.48 7.01 3.21
CA ASN A 111 -10.88 6.69 3.53
C ASN A 111 -11.90 7.80 3.13
N SER A 112 -11.51 8.77 2.29
CA SER A 112 -12.40 9.88 1.90
C SER A 112 -13.35 9.51 0.76
N GLY A 113 -13.07 8.45 0.00
CA GLY A 113 -13.79 8.14 -1.25
C GLY A 113 -13.49 9.10 -2.40
N SER A 114 -12.51 10.00 -2.25
CA SER A 114 -12.14 10.96 -3.28
C SER A 114 -11.45 10.26 -4.46
N ALA A 115 -11.74 10.74 -5.67
CA ALA A 115 -10.99 10.44 -6.87
C ALA A 115 -9.91 11.50 -7.10
N ILE A 116 -8.66 11.05 -7.22
CA ILE A 116 -7.48 11.90 -7.32
C ILE A 116 -6.80 11.65 -8.66
N LEU A 117 -6.65 12.70 -9.46
CA LEU A 117 -5.70 12.68 -10.57
C LEU A 117 -4.29 12.92 -10.02
N ASN A 118 -3.39 11.97 -10.25
CA ASN A 118 -2.01 12.01 -9.77
C ASN A 118 -1.05 12.29 -10.93
N THR A 119 -0.42 13.48 -10.91
CA THR A 119 0.55 13.90 -11.93
C THR A 119 1.99 13.93 -11.41
N LEU A 120 2.25 13.28 -10.27
CA LEU A 120 3.52 13.38 -9.54
C LEU A 120 4.67 12.59 -10.16
N VAL A 121 4.38 11.59 -10.99
CA VAL A 121 5.38 10.68 -11.57
C VAL A 121 5.42 10.79 -13.09
N THR A 122 6.62 10.64 -13.66
CA THR A 122 6.86 10.73 -15.11
C THR A 122 7.54 9.48 -15.69
N THR A 123 8.09 8.60 -14.85
CA THR A 123 8.81 7.39 -15.26
C THR A 123 8.17 6.13 -14.68
N LYS A 124 8.35 5.00 -15.36
CA LYS A 124 7.85 3.69 -14.95
C LYS A 124 8.36 3.24 -13.57
N GLN A 125 9.67 3.37 -13.35
CA GLN A 125 10.29 2.98 -12.07
C GLN A 125 9.72 3.77 -10.89
N SER A 126 9.55 5.08 -11.08
CA SER A 126 8.95 5.97 -10.10
C SER A 126 7.47 5.68 -9.89
N ALA A 127 6.71 5.40 -10.97
CA ALA A 127 5.29 5.07 -10.88
C ALA A 127 5.05 3.84 -10.01
N ARG A 128 5.82 2.75 -10.19
CA ARG A 128 5.70 1.54 -9.35
C ARG A 128 5.96 1.84 -7.88
N SER A 129 7.08 2.50 -7.57
CA SER A 129 7.47 2.80 -6.18
C SER A 129 6.47 3.73 -5.49
N HIS A 130 5.97 4.73 -6.21
CA HIS A 130 4.97 5.67 -5.74
C HIS A 130 3.60 4.99 -5.51
N ALA A 131 3.16 4.15 -6.44
CA ALA A 131 1.92 3.37 -6.32
C ALA A 131 1.97 2.41 -5.12
N VAL A 132 3.08 1.70 -4.91
CA VAL A 132 3.28 0.87 -3.71
C VAL A 132 3.14 1.72 -2.45
N ALA A 133 3.75 2.91 -2.42
CA ALA A 133 3.67 3.82 -1.28
C ALA A 133 2.23 4.24 -0.95
N ILE A 134 1.46 4.61 -1.98
CA ILE A 134 0.05 5.01 -1.85
C ILE A 134 -0.78 3.89 -1.22
N VAL A 135 -0.65 2.67 -1.75
CA VAL A 135 -1.39 1.52 -1.23
C VAL A 135 -0.92 1.23 0.20
N LEU A 136 0.38 1.15 0.47
CA LEU A 136 0.87 0.87 1.83
C LEU A 136 0.45 1.91 2.88
N ALA A 137 0.36 3.19 2.50
CA ALA A 137 -0.08 4.27 3.38
C ALA A 137 -1.60 4.27 3.64
N SER A 138 -2.37 3.75 2.68
CA SER A 138 -3.82 3.59 2.79
C SER A 138 -4.24 2.45 3.76
N TYR A 139 -3.29 1.62 4.20
CA TYR A 139 -3.57 0.50 5.12
C TYR A 139 -4.18 0.99 6.44
N SER A 140 -5.35 0.46 6.81
CA SER A 140 -5.95 0.67 8.12
C SER A 140 -6.35 -0.66 8.72
N TRP A 141 -6.14 -0.78 10.03
CA TRP A 141 -6.53 -1.95 10.81
C TRP A 141 -7.23 -1.47 12.07
N SER A 142 -8.40 -2.04 12.35
CA SER A 142 -9.18 -1.74 13.55
C SER A 142 -10.02 -2.96 13.92
N GLN A 143 -10.06 -3.26 15.21
CA GLN A 143 -10.97 -4.25 15.82
C GLN A 143 -12.13 -3.62 16.59
N LYS A 144 -12.22 -2.28 16.62
CA LYS A 144 -13.34 -1.58 17.26
C LYS A 144 -14.64 -1.83 16.47
N SER A 145 -15.77 -1.60 17.15
CA SER A 145 -17.15 -1.54 16.60
C SER A 145 -17.19 -0.90 15.21
N PRO A 146 -18.17 -1.26 14.35
CA PRO A 146 -18.07 -1.04 12.91
C PRO A 146 -17.62 0.39 12.56
N PRO A 147 -16.70 0.54 11.60
CA PRO A 147 -16.26 1.85 11.16
C PRO A 147 -17.47 2.73 10.81
N PRO A 148 -17.34 4.06 10.89
CA PRO A 148 -18.38 4.98 10.42
C PRO A 148 -18.90 4.52 9.05
N LYS A 149 -20.21 4.57 8.83
CA LYS A 149 -20.88 4.03 7.63
C LYS A 149 -20.38 4.64 6.31
N ASP A 150 -19.61 5.71 6.35
CA ASP A 150 -19.25 6.53 5.20
C ASP A 150 -17.79 6.38 4.72
N LEU A 151 -16.98 5.50 5.33
CA LEU A 151 -15.60 5.32 4.87
C LEU A 151 -15.58 4.63 3.50
N LYS A 152 -14.94 5.27 2.51
CA LYS A 152 -14.78 4.74 1.15
C LYS A 152 -13.32 4.80 0.72
N ALA A 153 -12.89 3.82 -0.06
CA ALA A 153 -11.53 3.82 -0.60
C ALA A 153 -11.35 5.01 -1.56
N ALA A 154 -10.24 5.74 -1.42
CA ALA A 154 -9.85 6.73 -2.40
C ALA A 154 -9.37 6.04 -3.70
N SER A 155 -9.51 6.71 -4.84
CA SER A 155 -9.00 6.22 -6.12
C SER A 155 -7.94 7.15 -6.67
N PHE A 156 -6.84 6.60 -7.18
CA PHE A 156 -5.72 7.35 -7.72
C PHE A 156 -5.53 6.99 -9.20
N THR A 157 -5.61 8.00 -10.05
CA THR A 157 -5.39 7.82 -11.48
C THR A 157 -4.12 8.52 -11.90
N PHE A 158 -3.15 7.74 -12.38
CA PHE A 158 -1.83 8.24 -12.76
C PHE A 158 -1.86 8.80 -14.19
N ALA A 159 -1.32 10.00 -14.35
CA ALA A 159 -1.17 10.64 -15.67
C ALA A 159 0.04 10.07 -16.43
N GLY A 160 -0.18 9.07 -17.28
CA GLY A 160 0.83 8.40 -18.10
C GLY A 160 0.50 6.93 -18.37
N LYS A 161 1.34 6.25 -19.17
CA LYS A 161 1.21 4.82 -19.47
C LYS A 161 1.97 3.99 -18.44
N PHE A 162 1.29 3.57 -17.38
CA PHE A 162 1.88 2.87 -16.22
C PHE A 162 1.09 1.62 -15.81
N GLU A 163 0.35 1.01 -16.75
CA GLU A 163 -0.61 -0.07 -16.50
C GLU A 163 0.07 -1.25 -15.79
N SER A 164 1.22 -1.69 -16.30
CA SER A 164 2.02 -2.76 -15.71
C SER A 164 2.55 -2.39 -14.32
N GLU A 165 3.04 -1.17 -14.16
CA GLU A 165 3.70 -0.71 -12.94
C GLU A 165 2.69 -0.53 -11.79
N VAL A 166 1.50 -0.03 -12.11
CA VAL A 166 0.38 0.13 -11.18
C VAL A 166 -0.18 -1.23 -10.77
N SER A 167 -0.37 -2.14 -11.74
CA SER A 167 -0.81 -3.52 -11.47
C SER A 167 0.18 -4.27 -10.57
N ASP A 168 1.48 -4.22 -10.89
CA ASP A 168 2.53 -4.82 -10.07
C ASP A 168 2.58 -4.23 -8.67
N ALA A 169 2.43 -2.90 -8.56
CA ALA A 169 2.43 -2.21 -7.28
C ALA A 169 1.26 -2.67 -6.38
N LEU A 170 0.07 -2.86 -6.97
CA LEU A 170 -1.10 -3.34 -6.24
C LEU A 170 -0.85 -4.75 -5.70
N LEU A 171 -0.37 -5.68 -6.53
CA LEU A 171 -0.06 -7.05 -6.12
C LEU A 171 0.97 -7.12 -4.98
N LEU A 172 2.04 -6.33 -5.07
CA LEU A 172 3.07 -6.27 -4.03
C LEU A 172 2.52 -5.72 -2.71
N ALA A 173 1.78 -4.60 -2.79
CA ALA A 173 1.28 -3.93 -1.61
C ALA A 173 0.15 -4.75 -0.93
N GLU A 174 -0.68 -5.46 -1.70
CA GLU A 174 -1.66 -6.41 -1.17
C GLU A 174 -0.98 -7.55 -0.41
N GLY A 175 0.13 -8.09 -0.91
CA GLY A 175 0.93 -9.09 -0.20
C GLY A 175 1.44 -8.57 1.15
N VAL A 176 1.90 -7.32 1.20
CA VAL A 176 2.33 -6.67 2.45
C VAL A 176 1.14 -6.41 3.39
N TRP A 177 -0.01 -5.97 2.86
CA TRP A 177 -1.23 -5.80 3.65
C TRP A 177 -1.67 -7.11 4.29
N LEU A 178 -1.69 -8.19 3.52
CA LEU A 178 -1.98 -9.54 4.02
C LEU A 178 -1.03 -9.91 5.17
N ALA A 179 0.28 -9.70 5.00
CA ALA A 179 1.24 -9.96 6.07
C ALA A 179 0.95 -9.11 7.33
N ARG A 180 0.64 -7.81 7.16
CA ARG A 180 0.26 -6.92 8.27
C ARG A 180 -1.00 -7.37 8.98
N ASP A 181 -2.01 -7.86 8.25
CA ASP A 181 -3.23 -8.39 8.84
C ASP A 181 -2.95 -9.62 9.72
N LEU A 182 -2.13 -10.54 9.21
CA LEU A 182 -1.70 -11.71 9.98
C LEU A 182 -0.93 -11.29 11.24
N ILE A 183 -0.03 -10.30 11.13
CA ILE A 183 0.77 -9.82 12.26
C ILE A 183 -0.11 -9.11 13.29
N HIS A 184 -0.97 -8.18 12.87
CA HIS A 184 -1.82 -7.37 13.76
C HIS A 184 -2.95 -8.16 14.41
N THR A 185 -3.37 -9.29 13.83
CA THR A 185 -4.37 -10.14 14.46
C THR A 185 -3.88 -10.57 15.85
N PRO A 186 -4.64 -10.28 16.92
CA PRO A 186 -4.22 -10.56 18.30
C PRO A 186 -4.20 -12.07 18.57
N SER A 187 -3.35 -12.50 19.50
CA SER A 187 -3.06 -13.91 19.73
C SER A 187 -4.21 -14.72 20.34
N ASN A 188 -5.24 -14.07 20.88
CA ASN A 188 -6.48 -14.76 21.27
C ASN A 188 -7.26 -15.29 20.04
N ILE A 189 -7.05 -14.70 18.86
CA ILE A 189 -7.59 -15.17 17.57
C ILE A 189 -6.51 -15.92 16.80
N LYS A 190 -5.33 -15.30 16.66
CA LYS A 190 -4.18 -15.82 15.92
C LYS A 190 -3.49 -16.93 16.71
N ASN A 191 -3.89 -18.17 16.42
CA ASN A 191 -3.23 -19.38 16.88
C ASN A 191 -2.66 -20.18 15.69
N PRO A 192 -1.87 -21.26 15.91
CA PRO A 192 -1.24 -22.00 14.81
C PRO A 192 -2.23 -22.60 13.80
N LEU A 193 -3.41 -23.05 14.26
CA LEU A 193 -4.46 -23.54 13.37
C LEU A 193 -5.01 -22.41 12.51
N TRP A 194 -5.31 -21.25 13.12
CA TRP A 194 -5.81 -20.08 12.41
C TRP A 194 -4.83 -19.63 11.31
N ILE A 195 -3.53 -19.57 11.59
CA ILE A 195 -2.51 -19.23 10.56
C ILE A 195 -2.53 -20.23 9.40
N ALA A 196 -2.63 -21.54 9.70
CA ALA A 196 -2.71 -22.56 8.67
C ALA A 196 -3.98 -22.45 7.82
N GLU A 197 -5.10 -22.10 8.43
CA GLU A 197 -6.38 -21.84 7.72
C GLU A 197 -6.29 -20.59 6.85
N GLN A 198 -5.66 -19.51 7.32
CA GLN A 198 -5.42 -18.32 6.51
C GLN A 198 -4.55 -18.66 5.28
N ALA A 199 -3.47 -19.43 5.45
CA ALA A 199 -2.63 -19.86 4.34
C ALA A 199 -3.40 -20.70 3.31
N LYS A 200 -4.23 -21.66 3.77
CA LYS A 200 -5.11 -22.46 2.90
C LYS A 200 -6.09 -21.58 2.13
N ALA A 201 -6.73 -20.64 2.83
CA ALA A 201 -7.69 -19.73 2.19
C ALA A 201 -7.03 -18.88 1.09
N GLN A 202 -5.79 -18.42 1.29
CA GLN A 202 -5.07 -17.65 0.26
C GLN A 202 -4.69 -18.50 -0.95
N VAL A 203 -4.15 -19.70 -0.75
CA VAL A 203 -3.81 -20.60 -1.87
C VAL A 203 -5.07 -20.99 -2.67
N ASN A 204 -6.17 -21.31 -1.99
CA ASN A 204 -7.43 -21.69 -2.65
C ASN A 204 -8.07 -20.55 -3.46
N LYS A 205 -7.85 -19.29 -3.08
CA LYS A 205 -8.35 -18.12 -3.83
C LYS A 205 -7.72 -17.97 -5.21
N VAL A 206 -6.44 -18.33 -5.36
CA VAL A 206 -5.69 -18.14 -6.61
C VAL A 206 -6.13 -19.12 -7.71
N LYS A 207 -6.74 -20.26 -7.33
CA LYS A 207 -7.23 -21.29 -8.27
C LYS A 207 -6.18 -21.70 -9.32
N SER A 208 -4.91 -21.77 -8.93
CA SER A 208 -3.79 -22.15 -9.80
C SER A 208 -3.24 -23.51 -9.42
N SER A 209 -3.06 -24.39 -10.42
CA SER A 209 -2.44 -25.71 -10.22
C SER A 209 -0.94 -25.63 -9.90
N ALA A 210 -0.32 -24.46 -10.12
CA ALA A 210 1.08 -24.22 -9.78
C ALA A 210 1.29 -24.03 -8.27
N LEU A 211 0.23 -23.73 -7.50
CA LEU A 211 0.31 -23.55 -6.05
C LEU A 211 -0.27 -24.76 -5.32
N LYS A 212 0.50 -25.32 -4.38
CA LYS A 212 0.08 -26.41 -3.51
C LYS A 212 0.31 -26.03 -2.06
N ILE A 213 -0.57 -26.47 -1.17
CA ILE A 213 -0.41 -26.30 0.28
C ILE A 213 -0.51 -27.62 1.01
N GLU A 214 0.46 -27.88 1.87
CA GLU A 214 0.45 -28.97 2.84
C GLU A 214 0.50 -28.38 4.26
N VAL A 215 -0.34 -28.90 5.16
CA VAL A 215 -0.32 -28.52 6.58
C VAL A 215 -0.12 -29.79 7.41
N LYS A 216 1.04 -29.90 8.05
CA LYS A 216 1.34 -31.01 8.96
C LYS A 216 0.95 -30.66 10.40
N SER A 217 0.35 -31.63 11.09
CA SER A 217 -0.11 -31.53 12.47
C SER A 217 -0.11 -32.90 13.15
N GLY A 218 -0.14 -32.93 14.50
CA GLY A 218 -0.24 -34.19 15.25
C GLY A 218 0.87 -35.18 14.88
N ALA A 219 0.49 -36.42 14.52
CA ALA A 219 1.45 -37.45 14.10
C ALA A 219 2.31 -37.06 12.89
N GLY A 220 1.81 -36.19 12.00
CA GLY A 220 2.59 -35.67 10.87
C GLY A 220 3.78 -34.79 11.28
N LEU A 221 3.84 -34.38 12.56
CA LEU A 221 4.95 -33.61 13.13
C LEU A 221 5.96 -34.47 13.89
N ALA A 222 5.82 -35.82 13.92
CA ALA A 222 6.66 -36.71 14.74
C ALA A 222 8.17 -36.52 14.54
N LYS A 223 8.61 -36.16 13.32
CA LYS A 223 10.02 -35.94 12.98
C LYS A 223 10.52 -34.51 13.28
N PHE A 224 9.65 -33.61 13.74
CA PHE A 224 9.95 -32.18 13.94
C PHE A 224 10.12 -31.86 15.43
N GLY A 225 11.12 -32.48 16.07
CA GLY A 225 11.33 -32.42 17.52
C GLY A 225 11.37 -30.99 18.09
N GLY A 226 12.07 -30.06 17.42
CA GLY A 226 12.13 -28.66 17.87
C GLY A 226 10.78 -27.93 17.82
N LEU A 227 9.99 -28.17 16.78
CA LEU A 227 8.65 -27.59 16.64
C LEU A 227 7.68 -28.18 17.69
N LEU A 228 7.77 -29.49 17.94
CA LEU A 228 6.99 -30.16 18.98
C LEU A 228 7.37 -29.67 20.38
N ALA A 229 8.66 -29.54 20.68
CA ALA A 229 9.15 -29.08 21.98
C ALA A 229 8.62 -27.69 22.34
N VAL A 230 8.60 -26.76 21.39
CA VAL A 230 8.07 -25.40 21.63
C VAL A 230 6.54 -25.39 21.59
N GLY A 231 5.94 -26.01 20.57
CA GLY A 231 4.50 -25.90 20.30
C GLY A 231 3.61 -26.68 21.26
N ASN A 232 4.13 -27.74 21.90
CA ASN A 232 3.35 -28.53 22.87
C ASN A 232 3.12 -27.81 24.20
N SER A 233 3.71 -26.62 24.40
CA SER A 233 3.33 -25.72 25.49
C SER A 233 1.88 -25.21 25.36
N ALA A 234 1.32 -25.22 24.15
CA ALA A 234 -0.08 -24.91 23.86
C ALA A 234 -0.72 -25.99 22.95
N PRO A 235 -1.04 -27.18 23.48
CA PRO A 235 -1.34 -28.37 22.69
C PRO A 235 -2.70 -28.33 21.97
N LYS A 236 -3.57 -27.37 22.30
CA LYS A 236 -4.88 -27.18 21.67
C LYS A 236 -4.98 -25.75 21.10
N PRO A 237 -4.91 -25.54 19.77
CA PRO A 237 -4.86 -26.53 18.69
C PRO A 237 -3.47 -27.12 18.38
N GLY A 238 -2.40 -26.80 19.12
CA GLY A 238 -1.07 -27.40 18.94
C GLY A 238 -0.30 -26.87 17.73
N PRO A 239 0.99 -27.23 17.57
CA PRO A 239 1.84 -26.71 16.50
C PRO A 239 1.39 -27.15 15.10
N ARG A 240 1.74 -26.36 14.10
CA ARG A 240 1.51 -26.63 12.68
C ARG A 240 2.77 -26.31 11.88
N LEU A 241 3.07 -27.13 10.88
CA LEU A 241 4.01 -26.78 9.83
C LEU A 241 3.21 -26.51 8.55
N VAL A 242 3.28 -25.29 8.05
CA VAL A 242 2.62 -24.87 6.80
C VAL A 242 3.66 -24.83 5.70
N GLN A 243 3.46 -25.63 4.66
CA GLN A 243 4.30 -25.65 3.47
C GLN A 243 3.46 -25.21 2.28
N VAL A 244 3.89 -24.14 1.60
CA VAL A 244 3.33 -23.71 0.32
C VAL A 244 4.39 -23.90 -0.75
N SER A 245 4.05 -24.59 -1.82
CA SER A 245 4.94 -24.86 -2.95
C SER A 245 4.40 -24.15 -4.19
N TYR A 246 5.29 -23.50 -4.95
CA TYR A 246 4.99 -22.83 -6.20
C TYR A 246 5.85 -23.40 -7.33
N GLU A 247 5.19 -24.01 -8.32
CA GLU A 247 5.81 -24.70 -9.46
C GLU A 247 5.14 -24.22 -10.77
N PRO A 248 5.53 -23.06 -11.31
CA PRO A 248 4.96 -22.58 -12.56
C PRO A 248 5.39 -23.44 -13.75
N ARG A 249 4.58 -23.42 -14.82
CA ARG A 249 4.89 -24.17 -16.05
C ARG A 249 6.26 -23.75 -16.59
N GLY A 250 7.12 -24.74 -16.85
CA GLY A 250 8.48 -24.51 -17.38
C GLY A 250 9.56 -24.31 -16.31
N SER A 251 9.23 -24.34 -15.01
CA SER A 251 10.20 -24.12 -13.93
C SER A 251 11.06 -25.33 -13.56
N LYS A 252 11.02 -26.43 -14.33
CA LYS A 252 11.68 -27.70 -13.99
C LYS A 252 13.19 -27.55 -13.76
N ASN A 253 13.84 -26.65 -14.50
CA ASN A 253 15.28 -26.42 -14.44
C ASN A 253 15.66 -25.15 -13.64
N TRP A 254 14.70 -24.52 -12.96
CA TRP A 254 14.99 -23.34 -12.14
C TRP A 254 15.61 -23.77 -10.81
N PRO A 255 16.46 -22.94 -10.19
CA PRO A 255 16.92 -23.17 -8.83
C PRO A 255 15.74 -23.31 -7.86
N HIS A 256 15.79 -24.32 -6.98
CA HIS A 256 14.79 -24.47 -5.93
C HIS A 256 15.09 -23.48 -4.79
N VAL A 257 14.15 -22.57 -4.52
CA VAL A 257 14.28 -21.55 -3.47
C VAL A 257 13.32 -21.90 -2.33
N VAL A 258 13.86 -21.94 -1.10
CA VAL A 258 13.07 -22.16 0.12
C VAL A 258 13.06 -20.88 0.95
N LEU A 259 11.87 -20.38 1.25
CA LEU A 259 11.66 -19.25 2.16
C LEU A 259 11.13 -19.79 3.49
N VAL A 260 11.86 -19.56 4.58
CA VAL A 260 11.49 -20.04 5.93
C VAL A 260 11.08 -18.87 6.81
N GLY A 261 9.86 -18.89 7.32
CA GLY A 261 9.32 -17.87 8.22
C GLY A 261 9.12 -18.40 9.63
N LYS A 262 9.55 -17.63 10.66
CA LYS A 262 9.23 -17.93 12.06
C LYS A 262 7.75 -17.67 12.33
N GLY A 263 7.02 -18.72 12.72
CA GLY A 263 5.56 -18.67 12.92
C GLY A 263 5.09 -18.71 14.38
N ILE A 264 5.81 -18.10 15.32
CA ILE A 264 5.38 -18.06 16.72
C ILE A 264 4.22 -17.08 16.89
N THR A 265 3.03 -17.59 17.23
CA THR A 265 1.81 -16.77 17.29
C THR A 265 1.67 -15.97 18.58
N PHE A 266 2.30 -16.43 19.65
CA PHE A 266 2.45 -15.73 20.92
C PHE A 266 3.68 -16.28 21.62
N ASP A 267 4.47 -15.39 22.23
CA ASP A 267 5.74 -15.75 22.88
C ASP A 267 5.79 -15.18 24.29
N THR A 268 5.37 -15.99 25.25
CA THR A 268 5.45 -15.68 26.68
C THR A 268 6.87 -15.74 27.24
N GLY A 269 7.82 -16.37 26.52
CA GLY A 269 9.11 -16.81 27.05
C GLY A 269 9.10 -18.23 27.64
N GLY A 270 7.94 -18.86 27.77
CA GLY A 270 7.82 -20.22 28.33
C GLY A 270 8.16 -20.26 29.81
N VAL A 271 8.97 -21.24 30.23
CA VAL A 271 9.48 -21.34 31.61
C VAL A 271 10.26 -20.08 32.00
N SER A 272 11.04 -19.53 31.06
CA SER A 272 11.73 -18.25 31.20
C SER A 272 10.79 -17.10 30.85
N LEU A 273 9.76 -16.90 31.68
CA LEU A 273 8.70 -15.93 31.43
C LEU A 273 9.28 -14.52 31.25
N LYS A 274 8.83 -13.84 30.18
CA LYS A 274 9.15 -12.43 29.96
C LYS A 274 8.54 -11.60 31.09
N ARG A 275 9.39 -10.92 31.86
CA ARG A 275 8.95 -10.04 32.94
C ARG A 275 8.38 -8.75 32.38
N PRO A 276 7.46 -8.08 33.10
CA PRO A 276 7.13 -6.69 32.84
C PRO A 276 8.41 -5.84 32.83
N TYR A 277 8.43 -4.77 32.04
CA TYR A 277 9.49 -3.78 32.14
C TYR A 277 9.43 -3.17 33.54
N GLU A 278 10.51 -3.26 34.30
CA GLU A 278 10.71 -2.47 35.52
C GLU A 278 11.00 -1.04 35.06
N HIS A 279 10.11 -0.10 35.40
CA HIS A 279 10.31 1.33 35.17
C HIS A 279 11.19 1.90 36.28
#